data_AF-A0A976L0E2-F1
#
_entry.id   AF-A0A976L0E2-F1
#
_cell.length_a   1.000
_cell.length_b   1.000
_cell.length_c   1.000
_cell.angle_alpha   90.00
_cell.angle_beta   90.00
_cell.angle_gamma   90.00
#
_symmetry.space_group_name_H-M   'P 1'
#
loop_
_entity.id
_entity.type
_entity.pdbx_description
1 polymer ?
#
loop_
_entity_poly.entity_id
_entity_poly.type
_entity_poly.pdbx_seq_one_letter_code
_entity_poly.pdbx_strand_id
1 'polypeptide(L)'
;MEQQPEKIQKVERLTEMPQEWQALRTKILENFESKTDGLDIERVKDFIKERNLSVTDFVIFEDEDIPLLQELFEKINNGKVRDAAVDFLSSESGGIYLQDMNLLLVRRYRNIEPLFEEGLLVHEMSHGSSEHLCYVRDSETEEITHPRAGFAIVGNEFSWGWLLEEGFADMMRGEYTEKNMLPENKEKILENLNEAGLSVVSGRLSLFPKGLDYEVPLKNVIRVTTSGISTTGDTAIASAALEMLCEKEPKLRQTLIEARSDIEKLRNVPKLINAIKPGLYLEIQKCGKGKAEFARVQNIIKEAIQNSK
;
A
#
# COMPACT_ATOMS: atom_id res chain seq x y z
N MET A 1 -26.08 4.91 33.90
CA MET A 1 -25.25 5.54 32.85
C MET A 1 -26.15 5.76 31.66
N GLU A 2 -26.59 7.00 31.44
CA GLU A 2 -27.28 7.37 30.21
C GLU A 2 -26.26 7.31 29.07
N GLN A 3 -26.53 6.49 28.06
CA GLN A 3 -25.79 6.53 26.81
C GLN A 3 -26.07 7.89 26.17
N GLN A 4 -25.05 8.74 26.05
CA GLN A 4 -25.18 9.97 25.28
C GLN A 4 -25.55 9.58 23.84
N PRO A 5 -26.54 10.24 23.22
CA PRO A 5 -26.88 9.97 21.83
C PRO A 5 -25.65 10.27 20.96
N GLU A 6 -25.27 9.31 20.12
CA GLU A 6 -24.26 9.50 19.07
C GLU A 6 -24.60 10.77 18.31
N LYS A 7 -23.74 11.80 18.39
CA LYS A 7 -23.81 12.95 17.51
C LYS A 7 -23.60 12.42 16.10
N ILE A 8 -24.68 12.36 15.32
CA ILE A 8 -24.58 12.11 13.88
C ILE A 8 -23.82 13.29 13.28
N GLN A 9 -22.54 13.09 12.99
CA GLN A 9 -21.68 14.08 12.36
C GLN A 9 -22.32 14.44 11.01
N LYS A 10 -22.66 15.71 10.83
CA LYS A 10 -23.21 16.19 9.57
C LYS A 10 -22.08 16.24 8.56
N VAL A 11 -22.16 15.40 7.54
CA VAL A 11 -21.18 15.29 6.47
C VAL A 11 -21.79 15.70 5.14
N GLU A 12 -21.10 16.56 4.39
CA GLU A 12 -21.42 16.88 3.00
C GLU A 12 -20.61 15.98 2.07
N ARG A 13 -21.22 15.47 0.99
CA ARG A 13 -20.53 14.67 -0.02
C ARG A 13 -20.25 15.52 -1.25
N LEU A 14 -18.99 15.57 -1.68
CA LEU A 14 -18.58 16.23 -2.91
C LEU A 14 -18.22 15.15 -3.94
N THR A 15 -18.68 15.32 -5.17
CA THR A 15 -18.40 14.40 -6.29
C THR A 15 -17.15 14.79 -7.08
N GLU A 16 -16.62 15.99 -6.84
CA GLU A 16 -15.45 16.55 -7.53
C GLU A 16 -14.33 16.85 -6.54
N MET A 17 -13.09 16.74 -7.03
CA MET A 17 -11.90 17.13 -6.29
C MET A 17 -11.96 18.62 -5.93
N PRO A 18 -11.65 19.01 -4.68
CA PRO A 18 -11.49 20.41 -4.32
C PRO A 18 -10.60 21.14 -5.34
N GLN A 19 -11.03 22.32 -5.78
CA GLN A 19 -10.37 23.06 -6.86
C GLN A 19 -8.88 23.33 -6.57
N GLU A 20 -8.52 23.60 -5.32
CA GLU A 20 -7.13 23.77 -4.89
C GLU A 20 -6.28 22.51 -5.11
N TRP A 21 -6.81 21.34 -4.80
CA TRP A 21 -6.12 20.05 -4.98
C TRP A 21 -6.01 19.71 -6.46
N GLN A 22 -7.08 19.95 -7.23
CA GLN A 22 -7.07 19.77 -8.68
C GLN A 22 -6.04 20.68 -9.35
N ALA A 23 -5.99 21.96 -8.96
CA ALA A 23 -5.03 22.92 -9.48
C ALA A 23 -3.58 22.52 -9.16
N LEU A 24 -3.31 22.08 -7.93
CA LEU A 24 -1.99 21.59 -7.57
C LEU A 24 -1.63 20.31 -8.34
N ARG A 25 -2.54 19.35 -8.41
CA ARG A 25 -2.33 18.09 -9.14
C ARG A 25 -1.96 18.36 -10.58
N THR A 26 -2.73 19.22 -11.26
CA THR A 26 -2.43 19.67 -12.62
C THR A 26 -1.05 20.33 -12.68
N LYS A 27 -0.74 21.23 -11.75
CA LYS A 27 0.56 21.90 -11.70
C LYS A 27 1.73 20.92 -11.52
N ILE A 28 1.58 19.88 -10.69
CA ILE A 28 2.61 18.85 -10.53
C ILE A 28 2.77 18.06 -11.84
N LEU A 29 1.68 17.58 -12.43
CA LEU A 29 1.72 16.81 -13.67
C LEU A 29 2.27 17.61 -14.87
N GLU A 30 2.06 18.92 -14.90
CA GLU A 30 2.56 19.81 -15.96
C GLU A 30 4.03 20.23 -15.76
N ASN A 31 4.50 20.38 -14.52
CA ASN A 31 5.86 20.86 -14.24
C ASN A 31 6.89 19.74 -14.09
N PHE A 32 6.45 18.49 -13.87
CA PHE A 32 7.36 17.36 -13.69
C PHE A 32 7.17 16.34 -14.82
N GLU A 33 8.15 16.31 -15.73
CA GLU A 33 8.32 15.17 -16.62
C GLU A 33 8.85 13.98 -15.83
N SER A 34 8.05 12.92 -15.75
CA SER A 34 8.41 11.69 -15.04
C SER A 34 9.73 11.10 -15.55
N LYS A 35 10.65 10.82 -14.63
CA LYS A 35 11.99 10.27 -14.92
C LYS A 35 11.94 8.76 -15.23
N THR A 36 11.36 8.40 -16.37
CA THR A 36 11.05 7.00 -16.72
C THR A 36 12.18 6.24 -17.43
N ASP A 37 13.33 6.86 -17.69
CA ASP A 37 14.39 6.26 -18.50
C ASP A 37 14.81 4.88 -17.99
N GLY A 38 14.71 3.84 -18.83
CA GLY A 38 15.06 2.46 -18.45
C GLY A 38 13.99 1.71 -17.65
N LEU A 39 12.84 2.32 -17.35
CA LEU A 39 11.68 1.67 -16.74
C LEU A 39 10.66 1.26 -17.81
N ASP A 40 10.09 0.07 -17.70
CA ASP A 40 9.01 -0.41 -18.56
C ASP A 40 7.64 -0.01 -17.98
N ILE A 41 7.29 1.26 -18.14
CA ILE A 41 6.06 1.85 -17.60
C ILE A 41 4.80 1.20 -18.19
N GLU A 42 4.82 0.83 -19.46
CA GLU A 42 3.67 0.20 -20.09
C GLU A 42 3.45 -1.22 -19.55
N ARG A 43 4.53 -1.98 -19.30
CA ARG A 43 4.42 -3.27 -18.60
C ARG A 43 3.83 -3.15 -17.20
N VAL A 44 4.19 -2.10 -16.45
CA VAL A 44 3.58 -1.81 -15.13
C VAL A 44 2.08 -1.54 -15.29
N LYS A 45 1.69 -0.65 -16.20
CA LYS A 45 0.27 -0.32 -16.44
C LYS A 45 -0.53 -1.52 -16.90
N ASP A 46 0.03 -2.34 -17.78
CA ASP A 46 -0.62 -3.55 -18.28
C ASP A 46 -0.83 -4.57 -17.16
N PHE A 47 0.16 -4.75 -16.29
CA PHE A 47 0.03 -5.61 -15.12
C PHE A 47 -1.12 -5.19 -14.18
N ILE A 48 -1.29 -3.88 -13.95
CA ILE A 48 -2.39 -3.32 -13.14
C ILE A 48 -3.73 -3.57 -13.83
N LYS A 49 -3.84 -3.27 -15.12
CA LYS A 49 -5.06 -3.48 -15.92
C LYS A 49 -5.47 -4.95 -16.03
N GLU A 50 -4.51 -5.86 -16.20
CA GLU A 50 -4.73 -7.32 -16.23
C GLU A 50 -5.45 -7.83 -14.96
N ARG A 51 -5.35 -7.09 -13.85
CA ARG A 51 -6.01 -7.39 -12.57
C ARG A 51 -7.34 -6.68 -12.38
N ASN A 52 -7.86 -5.99 -13.39
CA ASN A 52 -9.03 -5.12 -13.30
C ASN A 52 -8.89 -4.01 -12.26
N LEU A 53 -7.66 -3.50 -12.09
CA LEU A 53 -7.37 -2.35 -11.24
C LEU A 53 -7.24 -1.09 -12.10
N SER A 54 -7.60 0.06 -11.54
CA SER A 54 -7.43 1.35 -12.20
C SER A 54 -5.97 1.80 -12.16
N VAL A 55 -5.53 2.47 -13.23
CA VAL A 55 -4.22 3.10 -13.29
C VAL A 55 -4.36 4.54 -12.82
N THR A 56 -3.60 4.90 -11.79
CA THR A 56 -3.55 6.25 -11.23
C THR A 56 -2.46 7.06 -11.90
N ASP A 57 -2.68 8.37 -12.05
CA ASP A 57 -1.62 9.28 -12.52
C ASP A 57 -0.47 9.31 -11.51
N PHE A 58 0.75 9.43 -12.02
CA PHE A 58 1.96 9.36 -11.21
C PHE A 58 3.05 10.29 -11.73
N VAL A 59 3.93 10.70 -10.81
CA VAL A 59 5.19 11.36 -11.11
C VAL A 59 6.33 10.54 -10.53
N ILE A 60 7.29 10.19 -11.39
CA ILE A 60 8.59 9.63 -10.95
C ILE A 60 9.59 10.79 -10.92
N PHE A 61 10.19 11.04 -9.76
CA PHE A 61 11.06 12.19 -9.54
C PHE A 61 12.40 11.78 -8.92
N GLU A 62 13.43 12.61 -9.04
CA GLU A 62 14.74 12.40 -8.43
C GLU A 62 14.99 13.39 -7.27
N ASP A 63 16.06 13.20 -6.49
CA ASP A 63 16.37 14.02 -5.32
C ASP A 63 16.44 15.53 -5.61
N GLU A 64 16.90 15.88 -6.80
CA GLU A 64 16.99 17.26 -7.29
C GLU A 64 15.62 17.93 -7.55
N ASP A 65 14.55 17.15 -7.69
CA ASP A 65 13.18 17.63 -7.84
C ASP A 65 12.50 17.94 -6.49
N ILE A 66 13.04 17.42 -5.37
CA ILE A 66 12.44 17.52 -4.03
C ILE A 66 12.16 18.97 -3.60
N PRO A 67 13.10 19.94 -3.70
CA PRO A 67 12.85 21.31 -3.25
C PRO A 67 11.67 21.97 -3.97
N LEU A 68 11.50 21.70 -5.26
CA LEU A 68 10.38 22.25 -6.03
C LEU A 68 9.05 21.59 -5.62
N LEU A 69 9.04 20.27 -5.41
CA LEU A 69 7.86 19.57 -4.88
C LEU A 69 7.46 20.13 -3.51
N GLN A 70 8.42 20.30 -2.60
CA GLN A 70 8.19 20.89 -1.27
C GLN A 70 7.58 22.29 -1.37
N GLU A 71 8.14 23.17 -2.21
CA GLU A 71 7.61 24.51 -2.44
C GLU A 71 6.15 24.50 -2.94
N LEU A 72 5.79 23.54 -3.79
CA LEU A 72 4.42 23.40 -4.28
C LEU A 72 3.45 22.95 -3.17
N PHE A 73 3.85 21.99 -2.33
CA PHE A 73 3.01 21.50 -1.22
C PHE A 73 2.88 22.52 -0.09
N GLU A 74 3.93 23.30 0.21
CA GLU A 74 3.89 24.34 1.25
C GLU A 74 2.89 25.47 0.95
N LYS A 75 2.55 25.67 -0.33
CA LYS A 75 1.60 26.71 -0.78
C LYS A 75 0.13 26.33 -0.58
N ILE A 76 -0.18 25.08 -0.22
CA ILE A 76 -1.55 24.66 0.04
C ILE A 76 -1.94 25.00 1.48
N ASN A 77 -3.16 25.50 1.67
CA ASN A 77 -3.71 25.80 2.98
C ASN A 77 -4.28 24.57 3.71
N ASN A 78 -3.98 23.35 3.23
CA ASN A 78 -4.48 22.10 3.80
C ASN A 78 -3.37 21.37 4.54
N GLY A 79 -3.51 21.30 5.88
CA GLY A 79 -2.51 20.66 6.74
C GLY A 79 -2.27 19.19 6.39
N LYS A 80 -3.29 18.37 6.15
CA LYS A 80 -3.10 16.91 6.02
C LYS A 80 -2.38 16.51 4.75
N VAL A 81 -2.78 17.05 3.59
CA VAL A 81 -2.12 16.76 2.31
C VAL A 81 -0.69 17.30 2.32
N ARG A 82 -0.51 18.53 2.82
CA ARG A 82 0.81 19.16 2.95
C ARG A 82 1.71 18.34 3.86
N ASP A 83 1.26 18.02 5.07
CA ASP A 83 2.07 17.35 6.08
C ASP A 83 2.46 15.95 5.60
N ALA A 84 1.52 15.19 5.00
CA ALA A 84 1.82 13.87 4.43
C ALA A 84 2.87 13.96 3.28
N ALA A 85 2.75 14.95 2.40
CA ALA A 85 3.69 15.14 1.30
C ALA A 85 5.07 15.61 1.80
N VAL A 86 5.11 16.58 2.73
CA VAL A 86 6.36 17.11 3.30
C VAL A 86 7.08 16.04 4.12
N ASP A 87 6.37 15.25 4.92
CA ASP A 87 6.93 14.12 5.67
C ASP A 87 7.52 13.08 4.72
N PHE A 88 6.80 12.75 3.64
CA PHE A 88 7.29 11.85 2.60
C PHE A 88 8.58 12.38 1.95
N LEU A 89 8.56 13.62 1.47
CA LEU A 89 9.70 14.26 0.78
C LEU A 89 10.92 14.44 1.68
N SER A 90 10.72 14.49 3.00
CA SER A 90 11.78 14.57 4.00
C SER A 90 12.29 13.21 4.49
N SER A 91 11.66 12.11 4.04
CA SER A 91 11.99 10.74 4.44
C SER A 91 12.80 10.00 3.36
N GLU A 92 13.27 8.79 3.70
CA GLU A 92 13.84 7.84 2.73
C GLU A 92 12.77 6.94 2.08
N SER A 93 11.48 7.29 2.18
CA SER A 93 10.43 6.52 1.52
C SER A 93 10.60 6.57 0.00
N GLY A 94 10.40 5.43 -0.64
CA GLY A 94 10.48 5.33 -2.10
C GLY A 94 9.22 5.82 -2.81
N GLY A 95 8.06 5.80 -2.15
CA GLY A 95 6.80 6.18 -2.79
C GLY A 95 5.74 6.64 -1.79
N ILE A 96 4.75 7.34 -2.32
CA ILE A 96 3.50 7.66 -1.62
C ILE A 96 2.34 7.79 -2.62
N TYR A 97 1.19 7.26 -2.23
CA TYR A 97 -0.10 7.63 -2.80
C TYR A 97 -0.76 8.78 -2.03
N LEU A 98 -0.83 9.95 -2.66
CA LEU A 98 -1.56 11.12 -2.17
C LEU A 98 -3.04 10.97 -2.52
N GLN A 99 -3.74 10.25 -1.65
CA GLN A 99 -5.12 9.83 -1.85
C GLN A 99 -6.08 10.98 -2.16
N ASP A 100 -5.94 12.12 -1.48
CA ASP A 100 -6.83 13.27 -1.65
C ASP A 100 -6.72 13.88 -3.06
N MET A 101 -5.55 13.77 -3.69
CA MET A 101 -5.24 14.28 -5.02
C MET A 101 -5.30 13.21 -6.12
N ASN A 102 -5.57 11.94 -5.75
CA ASN A 102 -5.47 10.80 -6.64
C ASN A 102 -4.19 10.84 -7.51
N LEU A 103 -3.03 10.96 -6.83
CA LEU A 103 -1.72 11.15 -7.44
C LEU A 103 -0.67 10.32 -6.71
N LEU A 104 0.17 9.62 -7.47
CA LEU A 104 1.32 8.90 -6.92
C LEU A 104 2.60 9.73 -7.11
N LEU A 105 3.42 9.78 -6.07
CA LEU A 105 4.78 10.29 -6.16
C LEU A 105 5.75 9.14 -5.86
N VAL A 106 6.63 8.84 -6.80
CA VAL A 106 7.64 7.78 -6.65
C VAL A 106 9.03 8.39 -6.79
N ARG A 107 9.83 8.25 -5.75
CA ARG A 107 11.22 8.68 -5.73
C ARG A 107 12.08 7.63 -6.43
N ARG A 108 12.83 8.08 -7.42
CA ARG A 108 13.78 7.30 -8.18
C ARG A 108 15.16 7.37 -7.55
N TYR A 109 15.82 6.23 -7.42
CA TYR A 109 17.17 6.14 -6.90
C TYR A 109 18.14 5.71 -8.00
N ARG A 110 19.12 6.56 -8.31
CA ARG A 110 20.12 6.26 -9.33
C ARG A 110 20.87 4.96 -8.99
N ASN A 111 21.14 4.14 -10.01
CA ASN A 111 21.85 2.86 -9.93
C ASN A 111 21.10 1.73 -9.20
N ILE A 112 19.79 1.87 -8.98
CA ILE A 112 18.94 0.73 -8.61
C ILE A 112 18.48 0.01 -9.89
N GLU A 113 18.33 -1.31 -9.80
CA GLU A 113 17.85 -2.10 -10.91
C GLU A 113 16.38 -1.76 -11.25
N PRO A 114 16.03 -1.52 -12.53
CA PRO A 114 14.72 -1.03 -12.95
C PRO A 114 13.52 -1.80 -12.40
N LEU A 115 13.64 -3.13 -12.28
CA LEU A 115 12.58 -4.00 -11.80
C LEU A 115 12.12 -3.64 -10.37
N PHE A 116 13.02 -3.15 -9.52
CA PHE A 116 12.67 -2.70 -8.16
C PHE A 116 11.86 -1.41 -8.18
N GLU A 117 12.24 -0.45 -9.02
CA GLU A 117 11.53 0.82 -9.17
C GLU A 117 10.14 0.61 -9.78
N GLU A 118 10.04 -0.27 -10.78
CA GLU A 118 8.76 -0.71 -11.34
C GLU A 118 7.89 -1.44 -10.30
N GLY A 119 8.48 -2.34 -9.50
CA GLY A 119 7.76 -3.02 -8.42
C GLY A 119 7.26 -2.05 -7.35
N LEU A 120 8.04 -1.03 -7.00
CA LEU A 120 7.61 0.06 -6.12
C LEU A 120 6.46 0.85 -6.73
N LEU A 121 6.52 1.17 -8.03
CA LEU A 121 5.41 1.80 -8.73
C LEU A 121 4.14 0.94 -8.71
N VAL A 122 4.25 -0.39 -8.86
CA VAL A 122 3.11 -1.32 -8.71
C VAL A 122 2.53 -1.28 -7.30
N HIS A 123 3.37 -1.21 -6.26
CA HIS A 123 2.91 -1.08 -4.87
C HIS A 123 2.08 0.20 -4.69
N GLU A 124 2.60 1.35 -5.10
CA GLU A 124 1.90 2.62 -4.97
C GLU A 124 0.64 2.69 -5.86
N MET A 125 0.71 2.18 -7.09
CA MET A 125 -0.47 2.05 -7.97
C MET A 125 -1.55 1.16 -7.37
N SER A 126 -1.17 0.15 -6.60
CA SER A 126 -2.14 -0.70 -5.90
C SER A 126 -2.88 0.08 -4.82
N HIS A 127 -2.23 1.01 -4.11
CA HIS A 127 -2.92 1.97 -3.25
C HIS A 127 -3.86 2.88 -4.05
N GLY A 128 -3.39 3.38 -5.20
CA GLY A 128 -4.14 4.23 -6.11
C GLY A 128 -5.35 3.57 -6.80
N SER A 129 -5.40 2.24 -6.82
CA SER A 129 -6.45 1.47 -7.51
C SER A 129 -7.85 1.55 -6.89
N SER A 130 -7.96 2.10 -5.67
CA SER A 130 -9.24 2.39 -5.03
C SER A 130 -10.01 3.41 -5.87
N GLU A 131 -11.16 3.03 -6.41
CA GLU A 131 -11.97 3.97 -7.17
C GLU A 131 -12.47 5.09 -6.26
N HIS A 132 -12.37 6.30 -6.80
CA HIS A 132 -12.87 7.51 -6.17
C HIS A 132 -14.39 7.43 -6.05
N LEU A 133 -14.91 7.26 -4.82
CA LEU A 133 -16.35 7.22 -4.59
C LEU A 133 -16.93 8.62 -4.37
N CYS A 134 -16.31 9.42 -3.50
CA CYS A 134 -16.65 10.82 -3.23
C CYS A 134 -15.66 11.41 -2.22
N TYR A 135 -15.59 12.74 -2.13
CA TYR A 135 -15.00 13.43 -0.99
C TYR A 135 -16.05 13.67 0.09
N VAL A 136 -15.62 13.71 1.33
CA VAL A 136 -16.46 13.98 2.49
C VAL A 136 -15.96 15.24 3.17
N ARG A 137 -16.82 16.25 3.25
CA ARG A 137 -16.58 17.47 4.03
C ARG A 137 -17.29 17.35 5.37
N ASP A 138 -16.52 17.48 6.44
CA ASP A 138 -17.04 17.65 7.79
C ASP A 138 -17.64 19.06 7.91
N SER A 139 -18.92 19.18 8.24
CA SER A 139 -19.59 20.48 8.34
C SER A 139 -19.25 21.29 9.62
N GLU A 140 -18.60 20.68 10.61
CA GLU A 140 -18.13 21.38 11.82
C GLU A 140 -16.71 21.92 11.63
N THR A 141 -15.83 21.15 10.98
CA THR A 141 -14.42 21.52 10.80
C THR A 141 -14.11 22.10 9.41
N GLU A 142 -15.05 22.00 8.47
CA GLU A 142 -14.87 22.26 7.03
C GLU A 142 -13.77 21.38 6.40
N GLU A 143 -13.29 20.36 7.12
CA GLU A 143 -12.23 19.50 6.67
C GLU A 143 -12.75 18.55 5.59
N ILE A 144 -12.07 18.53 4.44
CA ILE A 144 -12.38 17.62 3.34
C ILE A 144 -11.44 16.44 3.43
N THR A 145 -12.00 15.23 3.35
CA THR A 145 -11.24 13.97 3.34
C THR A 145 -11.71 13.10 2.19
N HIS A 146 -10.80 12.29 1.64
CA HIS A 146 -11.17 11.20 0.76
C HIS A 146 -11.28 9.88 1.56
N PRO A 147 -12.47 9.28 1.72
CA PRO A 147 -12.61 7.92 2.27
C PRO A 147 -11.89 6.88 1.37
N ARG A 148 -11.07 5.98 1.94
CA ARG A 148 -10.48 4.86 1.18
C ARG A 148 -11.53 3.81 0.85
N ALA A 149 -11.95 3.74 -0.41
CA ALA A 149 -12.66 2.57 -0.93
C ALA A 149 -11.69 1.39 -1.05
N GLY A 150 -11.60 0.54 -0.03
CA GLY A 150 -10.70 -0.62 -0.12
C GLY A 150 -10.63 -1.43 1.16
N PHE A 151 -10.51 -0.77 2.32
CA PHE A 151 -10.46 -1.44 3.64
C PHE A 151 -11.02 -0.62 4.80
N ALA A 152 -11.61 0.55 4.54
CA ALA A 152 -12.28 1.36 5.56
C ALA A 152 -13.57 1.98 5.02
N ILE A 153 -14.72 1.66 5.64
CA ILE A 153 -15.96 2.40 5.42
C ILE A 153 -15.97 3.53 6.45
N VAL A 154 -15.98 4.79 6.00
CA VAL A 154 -16.03 5.95 6.90
C VAL A 154 -17.34 5.94 7.69
N GLY A 155 -17.23 6.12 9.01
CA GLY A 155 -18.39 6.26 9.89
C GLY A 155 -18.19 5.85 11.34
N ASN A 156 -17.01 5.40 11.78
CA ASN A 156 -16.72 5.12 13.20
C ASN A 156 -15.19 5.09 13.43
N GLU A 157 -14.76 5.39 14.64
CA GLU A 157 -13.39 5.53 15.17
C GLU A 157 -12.45 4.32 14.98
N PHE A 158 -12.31 3.79 13.77
CA PHE A 158 -11.57 2.56 13.53
C PHE A 158 -10.13 2.77 13.07
N SER A 159 -9.24 1.98 13.65
CA SER A 159 -7.88 1.75 13.15
C SER A 159 -7.94 1.34 11.69
N TRP A 160 -7.15 2.06 10.88
CA TRP A 160 -6.95 1.79 9.47
C TRP A 160 -6.48 0.35 9.33
N GLY A 161 -7.11 -0.43 8.44
CA GLY A 161 -6.75 -1.83 8.17
C GLY A 161 -5.40 -1.94 7.45
N TRP A 162 -4.33 -1.46 8.09
CA TRP A 162 -2.99 -1.34 7.53
C TRP A 162 -2.48 -2.66 6.99
N LEU A 163 -2.74 -3.77 7.67
CA LEU A 163 -2.32 -5.08 7.19
C LEU A 163 -2.98 -5.45 5.86
N LEU A 164 -4.27 -5.13 5.68
CA LEU A 164 -4.96 -5.43 4.43
C LEU A 164 -4.51 -4.50 3.30
N GLU A 165 -4.38 -3.21 3.58
CA GLU A 165 -4.01 -2.21 2.59
C GLU A 165 -2.56 -2.36 2.12
N GLU A 166 -1.61 -2.40 3.05
CA GLU A 166 -0.18 -2.59 2.75
C GLU A 166 0.08 -4.00 2.25
N GLY A 167 -0.61 -5.00 2.82
CA GLY A 167 -0.48 -6.39 2.39
C GLY A 167 -0.97 -6.59 0.96
N PHE A 168 -2.07 -5.94 0.56
CA PHE A 168 -2.56 -5.99 -0.81
C PHE A 168 -1.56 -5.33 -1.78
N ALA A 169 -1.08 -4.13 -1.45
CA ALA A 169 -0.12 -3.42 -2.29
C ALA A 169 1.21 -4.20 -2.46
N ASP A 170 1.73 -4.78 -1.38
CA ASP A 170 2.98 -5.56 -1.42
C ASP A 170 2.79 -6.94 -2.07
N MET A 171 1.61 -7.55 -1.96
CA MET A 171 1.25 -8.78 -2.69
C MET A 171 1.24 -8.53 -4.20
N MET A 172 0.68 -7.40 -4.66
CA MET A 172 0.72 -7.02 -6.08
C MET A 172 2.14 -6.76 -6.57
N ARG A 173 2.98 -6.07 -5.78
CA ARG A 173 4.41 -5.93 -6.07
C ARG A 173 5.10 -7.30 -6.18
N GLY A 174 4.82 -8.21 -5.25
CA GLY A 174 5.39 -9.54 -5.25
C GLY A 174 5.05 -10.33 -6.51
N GLU A 175 3.78 -10.33 -6.92
CA GLU A 175 3.32 -10.96 -8.15
C GLU A 175 3.95 -10.32 -9.41
N TYR A 176 4.07 -8.98 -9.44
CA TYR A 176 4.73 -8.30 -10.55
C TYR A 176 6.17 -8.75 -10.67
N THR A 177 6.86 -8.81 -9.53
CA THR A 177 8.26 -9.14 -9.55
C THR A 177 8.49 -10.61 -9.88
N GLU A 178 7.66 -11.51 -9.35
CA GLU A 178 7.71 -12.93 -9.72
C GLU A 178 7.49 -13.15 -11.22
N LYS A 179 6.57 -12.40 -11.85
CA LYS A 179 6.29 -12.48 -13.31
C LYS A 179 7.47 -12.01 -14.17
N ASN A 180 8.23 -11.03 -13.70
CA ASN A 180 9.19 -10.29 -14.53
C ASN A 180 10.66 -10.44 -14.09
N MET A 181 10.94 -11.09 -12.97
CA MET A 181 12.30 -11.31 -12.46
C MET A 181 13.05 -12.30 -13.34
N LEU A 182 14.19 -11.87 -13.87
CA LEU A 182 15.12 -12.74 -14.59
C LEU A 182 15.83 -13.69 -13.60
N PRO A 183 16.19 -14.92 -14.01
CA PRO A 183 16.90 -15.87 -13.16
C PRO A 183 18.17 -15.30 -12.51
N GLU A 184 18.94 -14.52 -13.26
CA GLU A 184 20.19 -13.89 -12.80
C GLU A 184 19.94 -12.90 -11.64
N ASN A 185 18.85 -12.14 -11.69
CA ASN A 185 18.49 -11.18 -10.64
C ASN A 185 18.04 -11.93 -9.38
N LYS A 186 17.37 -13.06 -9.55
CA LYS A 186 16.99 -13.96 -8.45
C LYS A 186 18.23 -14.51 -7.74
N GLU A 187 19.23 -14.96 -8.50
CA GLU A 187 20.50 -15.45 -7.95
C GLU A 187 21.21 -14.35 -7.15
N LYS A 188 21.32 -13.14 -7.70
CA LYS A 188 21.91 -11.98 -7.02
C LYS A 188 21.18 -11.62 -5.72
N ILE A 189 19.84 -11.65 -5.71
CA ILE A 189 19.06 -11.43 -4.48
C ILE A 189 19.37 -12.51 -3.44
N LEU A 190 19.45 -13.78 -3.85
CA LEU A 190 19.79 -14.87 -2.93
C LEU A 190 21.20 -14.74 -2.38
N GLU A 191 22.17 -14.34 -3.19
CA GLU A 191 23.54 -14.03 -2.76
C GLU A 191 23.55 -12.91 -1.72
N ASN A 192 22.91 -11.78 -2.00
CA ASN A 192 22.79 -10.66 -1.06
C ASN A 192 22.14 -11.06 0.27
N LEU A 193 21.09 -11.87 0.23
CA LEU A 193 20.41 -12.35 1.45
C LEU A 193 21.30 -13.29 2.26
N ASN A 194 22.04 -14.18 1.59
CA ASN A 194 23.00 -15.07 2.24
C ASN A 194 24.15 -14.27 2.89
N GLU A 195 24.68 -13.25 2.21
CA GLU A 195 25.69 -12.34 2.76
C GLU A 195 25.18 -11.58 4.00
N ALA A 196 23.89 -11.23 4.01
CA ALA A 196 23.22 -10.65 5.18
C ALA A 196 22.93 -11.67 6.30
N GLY A 197 23.31 -12.94 6.14
CA GLY A 197 23.10 -14.01 7.12
C GLY A 197 21.66 -14.52 7.18
N LEU A 198 20.86 -14.26 6.15
CA LEU A 198 19.47 -14.69 6.07
C LEU A 198 19.35 -15.95 5.20
N SER A 199 18.67 -16.98 5.70
CA SER A 199 18.46 -18.22 4.97
C SER A 199 17.13 -18.22 4.22
N VAL A 200 17.16 -18.68 2.97
CA VAL A 200 15.97 -18.94 2.15
C VAL A 200 15.76 -20.45 2.05
N VAL A 201 14.61 -20.94 2.51
CA VAL A 201 14.23 -22.35 2.41
C VAL A 201 12.94 -22.44 1.61
N SER A 202 12.94 -23.25 0.54
CA SER A 202 11.77 -23.44 -0.34
C SER A 202 11.16 -22.14 -0.87
N GLY A 203 12.01 -21.15 -1.18
CA GLY A 203 11.57 -19.84 -1.68
C GLY A 203 10.94 -18.92 -0.62
N ARG A 204 11.10 -19.24 0.68
CA ARG A 204 10.66 -18.38 1.79
C ARG A 204 11.86 -17.95 2.63
N LEU A 205 11.86 -16.69 3.04
CA LEU A 205 12.86 -16.09 3.93
C LEU A 205 12.33 -16.11 5.37
N SER A 206 13.09 -16.67 6.30
CA SER A 206 12.80 -16.60 7.73
C SER A 206 13.40 -15.32 8.32
N LEU A 207 12.58 -14.56 9.07
CA LEU A 207 12.95 -13.29 9.66
C LEU A 207 12.64 -13.29 11.16
N PHE A 208 13.51 -12.66 11.96
CA PHE A 208 13.44 -12.71 13.43
C PHE A 208 13.44 -11.33 14.11
N PRO A 209 12.53 -10.39 13.81
CA PRO A 209 12.48 -9.15 14.58
C PRO A 209 11.94 -9.43 15.99
N LYS A 210 12.71 -9.02 17.00
CA LYS A 210 12.32 -9.07 18.42
C LYS A 210 11.84 -10.45 18.90
N GLY A 211 12.36 -11.54 18.31
CA GLY A 211 12.04 -12.91 18.72
C GLY A 211 10.73 -13.49 18.16
N LEU A 212 10.09 -12.82 17.19
CA LEU A 212 8.97 -13.41 16.44
C LEU A 212 9.51 -14.10 15.18
N ASP A 213 9.21 -15.39 15.04
CA ASP A 213 9.56 -16.17 13.85
C ASP A 213 8.46 -16.05 12.80
N TYR A 214 8.79 -15.49 11.63
CA TYR A 214 7.88 -15.50 10.49
C TYR A 214 8.58 -15.66 9.16
N GLU A 215 7.79 -16.09 8.19
CA GLU A 215 8.22 -16.41 6.83
C GLU A 215 7.62 -15.43 5.83
N VAL A 216 8.45 -14.94 4.92
CA VAL A 216 8.06 -14.07 3.82
C VAL A 216 8.43 -14.74 2.50
N PRO A 217 7.51 -14.86 1.52
CA PRO A 217 7.86 -15.34 0.18
C PRO A 217 8.98 -14.49 -0.44
N LEU A 218 9.95 -15.11 -1.11
CA LEU A 218 11.10 -14.42 -1.71
C LEU A 218 10.66 -13.29 -2.67
N LYS A 219 9.57 -13.49 -3.40
CA LYS A 219 8.96 -12.48 -4.28
C LYS A 219 8.60 -11.16 -3.56
N ASN A 220 8.42 -11.19 -2.24
CA ASN A 220 8.11 -10.02 -1.42
C ASN A 220 9.39 -9.38 -0.79
N VAL A 221 10.56 -10.01 -0.93
CA VAL A 221 11.86 -9.59 -0.36
C VAL A 221 12.65 -8.76 -1.39
N ILE A 222 12.08 -7.63 -1.80
CA ILE A 222 12.53 -6.87 -2.97
C ILE A 222 12.50 -5.38 -2.64
N ARG A 223 13.14 -4.98 -1.54
CA ARG A 223 13.56 -3.59 -1.36
C ARG A 223 15.06 -3.53 -1.61
N VAL A 224 15.52 -2.65 -2.47
CA VAL A 224 16.96 -2.33 -2.57
C VAL A 224 17.15 -1.01 -1.85
N THR A 225 18.01 -0.99 -0.84
CA THR A 225 18.38 0.26 -0.17
C THR A 225 19.08 1.18 -1.16
N THR A 226 19.21 2.46 -0.82
CA THR A 226 20.03 3.42 -1.57
C THR A 226 21.48 2.96 -1.77
N SER A 227 21.97 2.04 -0.93
CA SER A 227 23.28 1.39 -1.04
C SER A 227 23.32 0.13 -1.91
N GLY A 228 22.23 -0.26 -2.57
CA GLY A 228 22.19 -1.44 -3.43
C GLY A 228 21.95 -2.77 -2.70
N ILE A 229 21.68 -2.74 -1.39
CA ILE A 229 21.52 -3.96 -0.58
C ILE A 229 20.05 -4.39 -0.60
N SER A 230 19.80 -5.65 -0.96
CA SER A 230 18.48 -6.26 -0.89
C SER A 230 18.03 -6.42 0.57
N THR A 231 16.84 -5.92 0.89
CA THR A 231 16.20 -5.96 2.20
C THR A 231 14.70 -6.23 2.05
N THR A 232 14.03 -6.39 3.19
CA THR A 232 12.60 -6.64 3.30
C THR A 232 11.93 -5.49 4.03
N GLY A 233 10.83 -4.98 3.46
CA GLY A 233 9.96 -4.01 4.13
C GLY A 233 9.12 -4.67 5.21
N ASP A 234 8.61 -3.88 6.14
CA ASP A 234 7.54 -4.32 7.05
C ASP A 234 6.28 -4.75 6.28
N THR A 235 5.96 -4.09 5.17
CA THR A 235 4.81 -4.42 4.29
C THR A 235 4.90 -5.82 3.68
N ALA A 236 6.11 -6.40 3.55
CA ALA A 236 6.30 -7.77 3.07
C ALA A 236 5.73 -8.81 4.03
N ILE A 237 5.71 -8.49 5.33
CA ILE A 237 5.06 -9.31 6.37
C ILE A 237 3.55 -9.25 6.23
N ALA A 238 3.00 -8.05 6.00
CA ALA A 238 1.58 -7.86 5.75
C ALA A 238 1.12 -8.62 4.49
N SER A 239 1.90 -8.59 3.42
CA SER A 239 1.62 -9.37 2.21
C SER A 239 1.68 -10.87 2.47
N ALA A 240 2.72 -11.37 3.16
CA ALA A 240 2.79 -12.79 3.51
C ALA A 240 1.59 -13.25 4.37
N ALA A 241 1.12 -12.40 5.29
CA ALA A 241 -0.09 -12.65 6.06
C ALA A 241 -1.35 -12.70 5.19
N LEU A 242 -1.48 -11.78 4.23
CA LEU A 242 -2.61 -11.73 3.32
C LEU A 242 -2.61 -12.88 2.31
N GLU A 243 -1.44 -13.28 1.81
CA GLU A 243 -1.27 -14.46 0.96
C GLU A 243 -1.74 -15.73 1.69
N MET A 244 -1.38 -15.92 2.96
CA MET A 244 -1.89 -17.04 3.78
C MET A 244 -3.42 -17.05 3.90
N LEU A 245 -4.04 -15.89 4.07
CA LEU A 245 -5.50 -15.79 4.09
C LEU A 245 -6.11 -16.17 2.73
N CYS A 246 -5.51 -15.71 1.63
CA CYS A 246 -5.96 -16.03 0.28
C CYS A 246 -5.74 -17.51 -0.09
N GLU A 247 -4.68 -18.14 0.42
CA GLU A 247 -4.45 -19.58 0.27
C GLU A 247 -5.54 -20.38 1.01
N LYS A 248 -5.92 -19.95 2.22
CA LYS A 248 -6.98 -20.64 2.99
C LYS A 248 -8.39 -20.37 2.45
N GLU A 249 -8.68 -19.17 2.00
CA GLU A 249 -9.95 -18.77 1.38
C GLU A 249 -9.70 -18.21 -0.03
N PRO A 250 -9.69 -19.06 -1.07
CA PRO A 250 -9.32 -18.66 -2.43
C PRO A 250 -10.18 -17.55 -3.04
N LYS A 251 -11.44 -17.37 -2.59
CA LYS A 251 -12.29 -16.28 -3.08
C LYS A 251 -11.87 -14.92 -2.55
N LEU A 252 -11.08 -14.88 -1.47
CA LEU A 252 -10.65 -13.64 -0.84
C LEU A 252 -9.84 -12.79 -1.82
N ARG A 253 -8.88 -13.37 -2.54
CA ARG A 253 -8.02 -12.61 -3.49
C ARG A 253 -8.83 -11.81 -4.51
N GLN A 254 -9.77 -12.47 -5.18
CA GLN A 254 -10.64 -11.81 -6.15
C GLN A 254 -11.55 -10.77 -5.48
N THR A 255 -12.06 -11.06 -4.28
CA THR A 255 -12.90 -10.13 -3.52
C THR A 255 -12.12 -8.88 -3.09
N LEU A 256 -10.83 -9.00 -2.75
CA LEU A 256 -9.97 -7.86 -2.41
C LEU A 256 -9.75 -6.93 -3.61
N ILE A 257 -9.59 -7.50 -4.81
CA ILE A 257 -9.49 -6.76 -6.08
C ILE A 257 -10.81 -6.01 -6.35
N GLU A 258 -11.94 -6.71 -6.30
CA GLU A 258 -13.25 -6.11 -6.55
C GLU A 258 -13.64 -5.07 -5.50
N ALA A 259 -13.20 -5.24 -4.25
CA ALA A 259 -13.43 -4.30 -3.16
C ALA A 259 -12.75 -2.93 -3.37
N ARG A 260 -11.82 -2.81 -4.33
CA ARG A 260 -11.20 -1.52 -4.69
C ARG A 260 -12.22 -0.59 -5.37
N SER A 261 -13.21 -1.11 -6.06
CA SER A 261 -14.22 -0.34 -6.79
C SER A 261 -15.66 -0.55 -6.32
N ASP A 262 -15.92 -1.59 -5.53
CA ASP A 262 -17.28 -1.97 -5.13
C ASP A 262 -17.44 -2.09 -3.60
N ILE A 263 -18.31 -1.24 -3.02
CA ILE A 263 -18.62 -1.21 -1.59
C ILE A 263 -19.25 -2.53 -1.11
N GLU A 264 -20.10 -3.18 -1.92
CA GLU A 264 -20.70 -4.46 -1.52
C GLU A 264 -19.66 -5.57 -1.49
N LYS A 265 -18.67 -5.53 -2.38
CA LYS A 265 -17.53 -6.45 -2.38
C LYS A 265 -16.63 -6.19 -1.18
N LEU A 266 -16.39 -4.93 -0.84
CA LEU A 266 -15.72 -4.55 0.40
C LEU A 266 -16.41 -5.12 1.64
N ARG A 267 -17.75 -5.08 1.71
CA ARG A 267 -18.53 -5.68 2.80
C ARG A 267 -18.43 -7.21 2.87
N ASN A 268 -17.97 -7.87 1.82
CA ASN A 268 -17.77 -9.32 1.82
C ASN A 268 -16.38 -9.73 2.34
N VAL A 269 -15.38 -8.84 2.31
CA VAL A 269 -14.04 -9.12 2.85
C VAL A 269 -14.09 -9.58 4.32
N PRO A 270 -14.79 -8.90 5.25
CA PRO A 270 -14.92 -9.36 6.63
C PRO A 270 -15.59 -10.73 6.75
N LYS A 271 -16.57 -11.03 5.89
CA LYS A 271 -17.32 -12.29 5.94
C LYS A 271 -16.41 -13.47 5.57
N LEU A 272 -15.62 -13.32 4.51
CA LEU A 272 -14.66 -14.34 4.06
C LEU A 272 -13.57 -14.57 5.11
N ILE A 273 -12.99 -13.51 5.67
CA ILE A 273 -11.97 -13.64 6.73
C ILE A 273 -12.55 -14.29 7.99
N ASN A 274 -13.76 -13.89 8.43
CA ASN A 274 -14.40 -14.46 9.62
C ASN A 274 -14.89 -15.91 9.42
N ALA A 275 -15.01 -16.39 8.18
CA ALA A 275 -15.29 -17.80 7.90
C ALA A 275 -14.10 -18.71 8.27
N ILE A 276 -12.86 -18.19 8.24
CA ILE A 276 -11.67 -18.91 8.70
C ILE A 276 -11.69 -19.04 10.22
N LYS A 277 -11.94 -17.93 10.93
CA LYS A 277 -12.11 -17.88 12.39
C LYS A 277 -13.02 -16.71 12.75
N PRO A 278 -14.13 -16.93 13.49
CA PRO A 278 -14.98 -15.83 13.93
C PRO A 278 -14.20 -14.76 14.70
N GLY A 279 -14.37 -13.50 14.31
CA GLY A 279 -13.70 -12.34 14.91
C GLY A 279 -12.31 -12.02 14.36
N LEU A 280 -11.74 -12.86 13.48
CA LEU A 280 -10.41 -12.65 12.91
C LEU A 280 -10.28 -11.32 12.15
N TYR A 281 -11.33 -10.89 11.45
CA TYR A 281 -11.30 -9.62 10.74
C TYR A 281 -11.07 -8.44 11.68
N LEU A 282 -11.66 -8.47 12.88
CA LEU A 282 -11.51 -7.38 13.85
C LEU A 282 -10.07 -7.30 14.40
N GLU A 283 -9.43 -8.46 14.61
CA GLU A 283 -8.01 -8.52 14.99
C GLU A 283 -7.10 -7.93 13.91
N ILE A 284 -7.40 -8.24 12.64
CA ILE A 284 -6.66 -7.70 11.48
C ILE A 284 -6.90 -6.19 11.33
N GLN A 285 -8.15 -5.75 11.46
CA GLN A 285 -8.51 -4.34 11.36
C GLN A 285 -7.83 -3.49 12.44
N LYS A 286 -7.62 -4.06 13.64
CA LYS A 286 -6.92 -3.42 14.76
C LYS A 286 -5.39 -3.42 14.65
N CYS A 287 -4.84 -4.00 13.58
CA CYS A 287 -3.41 -4.01 13.35
C CYS A 287 -2.87 -2.58 13.20
N GLY A 288 -1.95 -2.18 14.07
CA GLY A 288 -1.19 -0.94 13.87
C GLY A 288 -0.24 -1.06 12.67
N LYS A 289 0.29 0.08 12.22
CA LYS A 289 1.34 0.10 11.19
C LYS A 289 2.68 -0.31 11.81
N GLY A 290 3.43 -1.16 11.09
CA GLY A 290 4.82 -1.46 11.41
C GLY A 290 5.12 -2.94 11.65
N LYS A 291 6.42 -3.26 11.61
CA LYS A 291 6.96 -4.62 11.60
C LYS A 291 6.42 -5.54 12.72
N ALA A 292 6.40 -5.04 13.96
CA ALA A 292 6.00 -5.83 15.12
C ALA A 292 4.49 -6.14 15.11
N GLU A 293 3.66 -5.19 14.69
CA GLU A 293 2.21 -5.38 14.59
C GLU A 293 1.86 -6.34 13.46
N PHE A 294 2.48 -6.19 12.28
CA PHE A 294 2.27 -7.12 11.17
C PHE A 294 2.70 -8.54 11.53
N ALA A 295 3.85 -8.72 12.19
CA ALA A 295 4.31 -10.03 12.64
C ALA A 295 3.36 -10.66 13.68
N ARG A 296 2.87 -9.86 14.64
CA ARG A 296 1.87 -10.31 15.63
C ARG A 296 0.60 -10.82 14.94
N VAL A 297 0.05 -10.06 14.01
CA VAL A 297 -1.20 -10.44 13.34
C VAL A 297 -0.99 -11.60 12.36
N GLN A 298 0.17 -11.69 11.70
CA GLN A 298 0.52 -12.85 10.88
C GLN A 298 0.51 -14.16 11.70
N ASN A 299 1.03 -14.14 12.95
CA ASN A 299 0.96 -15.29 13.83
C ASN A 299 -0.48 -15.65 14.23
N ILE A 300 -1.32 -14.65 14.52
CA ILE A 300 -2.76 -14.86 14.79
C ILE A 300 -3.44 -15.53 13.59
N ILE A 301 -3.12 -15.10 12.37
CA ILE A 301 -3.63 -15.71 11.12
C ILE A 301 -3.13 -17.15 10.99
N LYS A 302 -1.84 -17.40 11.20
CA LYS A 302 -1.24 -18.74 11.12
C LYS A 302 -1.93 -19.71 12.10
N GLU A 303 -2.12 -19.30 13.35
CA GLU A 303 -2.85 -20.07 14.36
C GLU A 303 -4.31 -20.30 13.97
N ALA A 304 -4.99 -19.29 13.42
CA ALA A 304 -6.36 -19.43 12.95
C ALA A 304 -6.48 -20.46 11.84
N ILE A 305 -5.56 -20.43 10.87
CA ILE A 305 -5.51 -21.39 9.75
C ILE A 305 -5.24 -22.81 10.26
N GLN A 306 -4.26 -22.99 11.14
CA GLN A 306 -3.91 -24.31 11.69
C GLN A 306 -5.05 -24.95 12.49
N ASN A 307 -5.88 -24.13 13.15
CA ASN A 307 -7.01 -24.60 13.95
C ASN A 307 -8.33 -24.69 13.16
N SER A 308 -8.38 -24.14 11.94
CA SER A 308 -9.55 -24.22 11.06
C SER A 308 -9.59 -25.58 10.37
N LYS A 309 -10.51 -26.45 10.81
CA LYS A 309 -10.77 -27.75 10.19
C LYS A 309 -11.30 -27.62 8.77
#